data_AF-A0A3E0EV47-F1
#
_entry.id   AF-A0A3E0EV47-F1
#
_cell.length_a   1.000
_cell.length_b   1.000
_cell.length_c   1.000
_cell.angle_alpha   90.00
_cell.angle_beta   90.00
_cell.angle_gamma   90.00
#
_symmetry.space_group_name_H-M   'P 1'
#
loop_
_entity.id
_entity.type
_entity.pdbx_description
1 polymer ?
#
loop_
_entity_poly.entity_id
_entity_poly.type
_entity_poly.pdbx_seq_one_letter_code
_entity_poly.pdbx_strand_id
1 'polypeptide(L)'
;MILKIPKLYTEEKIGQGPKKNIIIYLISNENELHLKIVTTDEIKIVAADNSNNHYCITSNKNDVDDNCEYVLLAKKFTSNDVQNSLIAVTHWLKHPQKNNHSVYSITNSWKNTFNFKEEDPIEGNIGLRNPQIGAIHSILGHLTNANDIATVVLPTGTGKTETMMSILVANRCEKLLVTVPSDPLRNQLANKFSNFGLLKQLDKNGKSILDQTAKYPKVGILQTGFKTVEELETFFDQCNVIISTMDLVAGRPFEQLEK
;
A
#
# COMPACT_ATOMS: atom_id res chain seq x y z
N MET A 1 -25.12 -12.75 6.22
CA MET A 1 -23.90 -13.49 5.85
C MET A 1 -22.70 -12.66 6.24
N ILE A 2 -21.69 -13.27 6.88
CA ILE A 2 -20.39 -12.64 7.08
C ILE A 2 -19.49 -13.08 5.93
N LEU A 3 -18.88 -12.13 5.24
CA LEU A 3 -18.03 -12.39 4.08
C LEU A 3 -16.64 -11.82 4.30
N LYS A 4 -15.63 -12.66 4.20
CA LYS A 4 -14.23 -12.21 4.14
C LYS A 4 -13.95 -11.61 2.78
N ILE A 5 -13.63 -10.32 2.76
CA ILE A 5 -13.26 -9.61 1.54
C ILE A 5 -11.74 -9.50 1.40
N PRO A 6 -11.21 -9.69 0.19
CA PRO A 6 -9.78 -9.61 -0.07
C PRO A 6 -9.31 -8.15 0.00
N LYS A 7 -8.00 -7.97 0.14
CA LYS A 7 -7.35 -6.66 -0.01
C LYS A 7 -7.73 -6.00 -1.34
N LEU A 8 -7.93 -4.69 -1.31
CA LEU A 8 -8.10 -3.89 -2.52
C LEU A 8 -6.76 -3.24 -2.86
N TYR A 9 -6.22 -3.55 -4.04
CA TYR A 9 -4.98 -2.97 -4.51
C TYR A 9 -4.99 -2.80 -6.02
N THR A 10 -4.11 -1.92 -6.52
CA THR A 10 -3.76 -1.82 -7.93
C THR A 10 -2.30 -2.21 -8.14
N GLU A 11 -2.03 -2.79 -9.30
CA GLU A 11 -0.69 -3.10 -9.79
C GLU A 11 -0.61 -2.69 -11.25
N GLU A 12 0.32 -1.78 -11.56
CA GLU A 12 0.56 -1.29 -12.91
C GLU A 12 1.97 -1.67 -13.33
N LYS A 13 2.11 -2.20 -14.55
CA LYS A 13 3.41 -2.60 -15.11
C LYS A 13 3.76 -1.67 -16.26
N ILE A 14 4.84 -0.91 -16.09
CA ILE A 14 5.30 0.11 -17.03
C ILE A 14 6.57 -0.39 -17.73
N GLY A 15 6.62 -0.21 -19.03
CA GLY A 15 7.73 -0.64 -19.89
C GLY A 15 7.33 -1.70 -20.91
N GLN A 16 8.09 -1.74 -22.01
CA GLN A 16 7.84 -2.58 -23.18
C GLN A 16 8.70 -3.87 -23.20
N GLY A 17 9.64 -4.00 -22.27
CA GLY A 17 10.56 -5.14 -22.18
C GLY A 17 10.02 -6.33 -21.38
N PRO A 18 10.79 -7.43 -21.29
CA PRO A 18 10.44 -8.61 -20.48
C PRO A 18 10.46 -8.29 -18.97
N LYS A 19 11.37 -7.42 -18.53
CA LYS A 19 11.32 -6.79 -17.21
C LYS A 19 10.58 -5.45 -17.33
N LYS A 20 9.69 -5.19 -16.38
CA LYS A 20 8.87 -3.98 -16.33
C LYS A 20 9.00 -3.34 -14.96
N ASN A 21 8.95 -2.03 -14.91
CA ASN A 21 8.82 -1.32 -13.65
C ASN A 21 7.39 -1.49 -13.14
N ILE A 22 7.22 -1.55 -11.83
CA ILE A 22 5.93 -1.89 -11.22
C ILE A 22 5.52 -0.78 -10.27
N ILE A 23 4.27 -0.34 -10.33
CA ILE A 23 3.66 0.52 -9.31
C ILE A 23 2.62 -0.32 -8.58
N ILE A 24 2.77 -0.46 -7.27
CA ILE A 24 1.78 -1.11 -6.41
C ILE A 24 1.13 -0.08 -5.50
N TYR A 25 -0.19 -0.20 -5.31
CA TYR A 25 -0.93 0.64 -4.40
C TYR A 25 -1.98 -0.16 -3.65
N LEU A 26 -1.80 -0.31 -2.34
CA LEU A 26 -2.80 -0.87 -1.45
C LEU A 26 -3.83 0.21 -1.09
N ILE A 27 -5.10 -0.02 -1.39
CA ILE A 27 -6.19 0.91 -1.08
C ILE A 27 -6.80 0.55 0.28
N SER A 28 -7.06 -0.73 0.50
CA SER A 28 -7.59 -1.25 1.76
C SER A 28 -7.09 -2.67 2.04
N ASN A 29 -6.94 -2.99 3.32
CA ASN A 29 -6.63 -4.35 3.77
C ASN A 29 -7.86 -5.26 3.67
N GLU A 30 -7.60 -6.56 3.83
CA GLU A 30 -8.63 -7.55 4.04
C GLU A 30 -9.51 -7.16 5.23
N ASN A 31 -10.81 -7.42 5.10
CA ASN A 31 -11.79 -7.09 6.12
C ASN A 31 -12.96 -8.09 6.07
N GLU A 32 -13.88 -7.99 7.02
CA GLU A 32 -15.12 -8.76 7.05
C GLU A 32 -16.32 -7.82 6.82
N LEU A 33 -17.24 -8.24 5.96
CA LEU A 33 -18.47 -7.52 5.68
C LEU A 33 -19.69 -8.31 6.13
N HIS A 34 -20.61 -7.62 6.79
CA HIS A 34 -21.92 -8.15 7.12
C HIS A 34 -22.91 -7.76 6.01
N LEU A 35 -23.33 -8.77 5.25
CA LEU A 35 -24.18 -8.61 4.08
C LEU A 35 -25.54 -9.28 4.29
N LYS A 36 -26.60 -8.59 3.89
CA LYS A 36 -27.96 -9.12 3.76
C LYS A 36 -28.17 -9.51 2.30
N ILE A 37 -28.44 -10.79 2.08
CA ILE A 37 -28.70 -11.32 0.74
C ILE A 37 -30.04 -10.75 0.26
N VAL A 38 -30.03 -10.16 -0.94
CA VAL A 38 -31.21 -9.62 -1.62
C VAL A 38 -31.72 -10.64 -2.62
N THR A 39 -30.84 -11.14 -3.50
CA THR A 39 -31.15 -12.19 -4.46
C THR A 39 -29.98 -13.15 -4.61
N THR A 40 -30.29 -14.40 -4.97
CA THR A 40 -29.30 -15.45 -5.23
C THR A 40 -29.72 -16.22 -6.47
N ASP A 41 -28.74 -16.49 -7.33
CA ASP A 41 -28.80 -17.37 -8.50
C ASP A 41 -27.60 -18.35 -8.46
N GLU A 42 -27.56 -19.36 -9.33
CA GLU A 42 -26.54 -20.42 -9.33
C GLU A 42 -25.10 -19.90 -9.43
N ILE A 43 -24.90 -18.75 -10.07
CA ILE A 43 -23.57 -18.18 -10.33
C ILE A 43 -23.33 -16.83 -9.65
N LYS A 44 -24.38 -16.22 -9.06
CA LYS A 44 -24.39 -14.81 -8.66
C LYS A 44 -25.22 -14.58 -7.40
N ILE A 45 -24.71 -13.74 -6.52
CA ILE A 45 -25.40 -13.30 -5.30
C ILE A 45 -25.39 -11.78 -5.30
N VAL A 46 -26.57 -11.19 -5.13
CA VAL A 46 -26.71 -9.75 -4.86
C VAL A 46 -27.02 -9.58 -3.39
N ALA A 47 -26.22 -8.76 -2.72
CA ALA A 47 -26.36 -8.48 -1.31
C ALA A 47 -26.19 -6.99 -1.02
N ALA A 48 -26.69 -6.54 0.12
CA ALA A 48 -26.53 -5.17 0.59
C ALA A 48 -25.92 -5.14 1.99
N ASP A 49 -25.08 -4.15 2.26
CA ASP A 49 -24.61 -3.87 3.63
C ASP A 49 -25.64 -3.02 4.41
N ASN A 50 -25.32 -2.70 5.66
CA ASN A 50 -26.19 -1.88 6.51
C ASN A 50 -26.31 -0.41 6.05
N SER A 51 -25.41 0.06 5.18
CA SER A 51 -25.44 1.40 4.59
C SER A 51 -26.15 1.40 3.22
N ASN A 52 -26.77 0.29 2.85
CA ASN A 52 -27.45 0.07 1.57
C ASN A 52 -26.52 0.13 0.34
N ASN A 53 -25.22 -0.13 0.52
CA ASN A 53 -24.33 -0.34 -0.62
C ASN A 53 -24.60 -1.73 -1.23
N HIS A 54 -24.69 -1.80 -2.56
CA HIS A 54 -25.00 -3.05 -3.27
C HIS A 54 -23.74 -3.77 -3.75
N TYR A 55 -23.65 -5.05 -3.38
CA TYR A 55 -22.56 -5.95 -3.70
C TYR A 55 -23.07 -7.08 -4.61
N CYS A 56 -22.32 -7.33 -5.68
CA CYS A 56 -22.44 -8.52 -6.50
C CYS A 56 -21.28 -9.47 -6.21
N ILE A 57 -21.58 -10.72 -5.91
CA ILE A 57 -20.60 -11.79 -5.74
C ILE A 57 -20.85 -12.80 -6.85
N THR A 58 -19.90 -12.95 -7.77
CA THR A 58 -20.05 -13.82 -8.94
C THR A 58 -18.91 -14.83 -9.00
N SER A 59 -19.16 -16.01 -9.54
CA SER A 59 -18.13 -16.99 -9.88
C SER A 59 -17.56 -16.81 -11.30
N ASN A 60 -18.11 -15.87 -12.06
CA ASN A 60 -17.71 -15.58 -13.44
C ASN A 60 -17.01 -14.22 -13.55
N LYS A 61 -15.74 -14.22 -13.94
CA LYS A 61 -14.92 -13.00 -14.10
C LYS A 61 -15.46 -11.99 -15.12
N ASN A 62 -16.27 -12.43 -16.07
CA ASN A 62 -16.83 -11.59 -17.14
C ASN A 62 -18.21 -11.03 -16.77
N ASP A 63 -18.81 -11.50 -15.67
CA ASP A 63 -20.14 -11.09 -15.21
C ASP A 63 -20.01 -9.91 -14.24
N VAL A 64 -19.64 -8.75 -14.77
CA VAL A 64 -19.57 -7.50 -14.02
C VAL A 64 -20.92 -6.80 -14.13
N ASP A 65 -21.70 -6.84 -13.06
CA ASP A 65 -23.01 -6.18 -13.02
C ASP A 65 -22.85 -4.66 -12.98
N ASP A 66 -23.39 -3.98 -13.99
CA ASP A 66 -23.36 -2.52 -14.08
C ASP A 66 -24.17 -1.83 -12.98
N ASN A 67 -25.23 -2.48 -12.49
CA ASN A 67 -26.10 -1.97 -11.41
C ASN A 67 -25.46 -2.10 -10.02
N CYS A 68 -24.39 -2.89 -9.88
CA CYS A 68 -23.67 -3.01 -8.63
C CYS A 68 -22.40 -2.14 -8.65
N GLU A 69 -22.22 -1.34 -7.62
CA GLU A 69 -21.00 -0.53 -7.43
C GLU A 69 -19.81 -1.40 -7.01
N TYR A 70 -20.09 -2.45 -6.24
CA TYR A 70 -19.11 -3.39 -5.69
C TYR A 70 -19.30 -4.75 -6.33
N VAL A 71 -18.26 -5.27 -6.99
CA VAL A 71 -18.31 -6.59 -7.63
C VAL A 71 -17.10 -7.42 -7.21
N LEU A 72 -17.38 -8.60 -6.66
CA LEU A 72 -16.41 -9.55 -6.09
C LEU A 72 -16.40 -10.85 -6.89
N LEU A 73 -15.20 -11.37 -7.19
CA LEU A 73 -15.03 -12.69 -7.79
C LEU A 73 -14.84 -13.73 -6.69
N ALA A 74 -15.72 -14.72 -6.63
CA ALA A 74 -15.62 -15.88 -5.75
C ALA A 74 -15.23 -17.15 -6.50
N LYS A 75 -14.78 -18.16 -5.75
CA LYS A 75 -14.76 -19.54 -6.27
C LYS A 75 -16.19 -19.99 -6.55
N LYS A 76 -16.35 -21.04 -7.38
CA LYS A 76 -17.67 -21.66 -7.58
C LYS A 76 -18.28 -22.03 -6.22
N PHE A 77 -19.58 -21.75 -6.07
CA PHE A 77 -20.35 -21.98 -4.86
C PHE A 77 -21.71 -22.58 -5.21
N THR A 78 -22.36 -23.18 -4.23
CA THR A 78 -23.71 -23.76 -4.31
C THR A 78 -24.67 -23.03 -3.37
N SER A 79 -25.97 -23.25 -3.52
CA SER A 79 -26.98 -22.70 -2.60
C SER A 79 -26.72 -23.08 -1.13
N ASN A 80 -26.16 -24.27 -0.88
CA ASN A 80 -25.77 -24.71 0.45
C ASN A 80 -24.59 -23.90 1.00
N ASP A 81 -23.61 -23.55 0.16
CA ASP A 81 -22.48 -22.70 0.59
C ASP A 81 -22.94 -21.30 0.97
N VAL A 82 -23.94 -20.77 0.26
CA VAL A 82 -24.56 -19.48 0.57
C VAL A 82 -25.26 -19.51 1.93
N GLN A 83 -26.08 -20.54 2.18
CA GLN A 83 -26.79 -20.71 3.45
C GLN A 83 -25.82 -20.83 4.64
N ASN A 84 -24.69 -21.55 4.44
CA ASN A 84 -23.69 -21.78 5.47
C ASN A 84 -22.60 -20.68 5.53
N SER A 85 -22.71 -19.62 4.72
CA SER A 85 -21.71 -18.53 4.65
C SER A 85 -20.27 -19.01 4.33
N LEU A 86 -20.13 -20.02 3.47
CA LEU A 86 -18.85 -20.66 3.10
C LEU A 86 -18.23 -20.10 1.81
N ILE A 87 -18.61 -18.89 1.41
CA ILE A 87 -18.20 -18.30 0.14
C ILE A 87 -16.76 -17.80 0.22
N ALA A 88 -15.91 -18.38 -0.64
CA ALA A 88 -14.51 -17.99 -0.76
C ALA A 88 -14.33 -16.93 -1.86
N VAL A 89 -14.24 -15.66 -1.46
CA VAL A 89 -13.91 -14.55 -2.35
C VAL A 89 -12.41 -14.54 -2.66
N THR A 90 -12.06 -14.19 -3.89
CA THR A 90 -10.68 -14.16 -4.37
C THR A 90 -10.17 -12.74 -4.57
N HIS A 91 -10.84 -11.93 -5.39
CA HIS A 91 -10.39 -10.56 -5.73
C HIS A 91 -11.57 -9.65 -6.11
N TRP A 92 -11.33 -8.34 -6.10
CA TRP A 92 -12.27 -7.32 -6.55
C TRP A 92 -12.31 -7.21 -8.08
N LEU A 93 -13.48 -7.30 -8.69
CA LEU A 93 -13.70 -6.97 -10.12
C LEU A 93 -13.95 -5.46 -10.27
N LYS A 94 -14.91 -4.91 -9.53
CA LYS A 94 -15.31 -3.49 -9.56
C LYS A 94 -15.35 -2.93 -8.14
N HIS A 95 -14.78 -1.75 -7.95
CA HIS A 95 -14.82 -1.03 -6.67
C HIS A 95 -14.64 0.48 -6.94
N PRO A 96 -15.48 1.37 -6.37
CA PRO A 96 -15.42 2.82 -6.66
C PRO A 96 -14.06 3.46 -6.38
N GLN A 97 -13.38 3.01 -5.32
CA GLN A 97 -12.06 3.52 -4.92
C GLN A 97 -10.87 2.99 -5.75
N LYS A 98 -11.06 2.13 -6.76
CA LYS A 98 -9.92 1.67 -7.59
C LYS A 98 -9.27 2.80 -8.38
N ASN A 99 -10.06 3.79 -8.78
CA ASN A 99 -9.63 4.94 -9.55
C ASN A 99 -9.75 6.19 -8.66
N ASN A 100 -8.84 7.17 -8.77
CA ASN A 100 -8.84 8.47 -8.05
C ASN A 100 -8.01 8.59 -6.77
N HIS A 101 -6.75 8.13 -6.80
CA HIS A 101 -5.80 8.44 -5.73
C HIS A 101 -4.55 9.11 -6.30
N SER A 102 -4.48 10.44 -6.16
CA SER A 102 -3.27 11.20 -6.49
C SER A 102 -2.24 11.09 -5.35
N VAL A 103 -0.95 11.18 -5.70
CA VAL A 103 0.16 11.23 -4.73
C VAL A 103 -0.09 12.31 -3.68
N TYR A 104 -0.54 13.50 -4.12
CA TYR A 104 -0.93 14.60 -3.24
C TYR A 104 -2.04 14.23 -2.25
N SER A 105 -3.11 13.57 -2.71
CA SER A 105 -4.22 13.16 -1.83
C SER A 105 -3.79 12.12 -0.79
N ILE A 106 -2.78 11.31 -1.12
CA ILE A 106 -2.20 10.32 -0.21
C ILE A 106 -1.32 11.03 0.82
N THR A 107 -0.39 11.87 0.40
CA THR A 107 0.49 12.63 1.30
C THR A 107 -0.30 13.51 2.26
N ASN A 108 -1.38 14.14 1.79
CA ASN A 108 -2.26 14.93 2.65
C ASN A 108 -3.00 14.10 3.71
N SER A 109 -3.31 12.84 3.42
CA SER A 109 -3.94 11.94 4.39
C SER A 109 -3.05 11.59 5.58
N TRP A 110 -1.74 11.88 5.51
CA TRP A 110 -0.79 11.63 6.58
C TRP A 110 -0.73 12.76 7.62
N LYS A 111 -1.41 13.87 7.38
CA LYS A 111 -1.44 15.01 8.30
C LYS A 111 -2.10 14.60 9.62
N ASN A 112 -1.37 14.77 10.72
CA ASN A 112 -1.83 14.48 12.09
C ASN A 112 -2.24 13.02 12.33
N THR A 113 -1.75 12.06 11.53
CA THR A 113 -2.06 10.64 11.69
C THR A 113 -0.92 9.82 12.29
N PHE A 114 0.27 10.39 12.40
CA PHE A 114 1.45 9.73 12.95
C PHE A 114 1.57 9.98 14.46
N ASN A 115 1.68 8.91 15.23
CA ASN A 115 1.82 8.94 16.68
C ASN A 115 3.23 8.47 17.06
N PHE A 116 3.94 9.26 17.88
CA PHE A 116 5.20 8.88 18.51
C PHE A 116 4.96 7.88 19.64
N LYS A 117 4.49 6.69 19.26
CA LYS A 117 4.12 5.63 20.18
C LYS A 117 5.32 4.73 20.43
N GLU A 118 5.77 4.66 21.67
CA GLU A 118 6.82 3.74 22.11
C GLU A 118 6.26 2.32 22.29
N GLU A 119 7.08 1.31 22.01
CA GLU A 119 6.76 -0.08 22.39
C GLU A 119 6.87 -0.26 23.90
N ASP A 120 5.98 -1.06 24.46
CA ASP A 120 6.10 -1.53 25.84
C ASP A 120 5.91 -3.06 25.83
N PRO A 121 7.00 -3.83 25.81
CA PRO A 121 6.94 -5.29 25.80
C PRO A 121 6.31 -5.88 27.06
N ILE A 122 6.37 -5.18 28.20
CA ILE A 122 5.84 -5.67 29.49
C ILE A 122 4.31 -5.65 29.44
N GLU A 123 3.76 -4.54 28.95
CA GLU A 123 2.32 -4.36 28.76
C GLU A 123 1.80 -4.95 27.44
N GLY A 124 2.69 -5.46 26.58
CA GLY A 124 2.37 -5.96 25.24
C GLY A 124 1.91 -4.87 24.27
N ASN A 125 2.28 -3.60 24.52
CA ASN A 125 1.94 -2.49 23.63
C ASN A 125 2.87 -2.46 22.42
N ILE A 126 2.27 -2.48 21.25
CA ILE A 126 2.96 -2.39 19.97
C ILE A 126 3.33 -0.93 19.70
N GLY A 127 4.61 -0.66 19.42
CA GLY A 127 5.11 0.68 19.16
C GLY A 127 6.50 0.69 18.53
N LEU A 128 7.12 1.85 18.50
CA LEU A 128 8.49 2.07 18.04
C LEU A 128 9.46 1.94 19.20
N ARG A 129 10.66 1.43 18.93
CA ARG A 129 11.75 1.33 19.89
C ARG A 129 12.37 2.69 20.16
N ASN A 130 12.94 2.87 21.34
CA ASN A 130 13.59 4.13 21.73
C ASN A 130 14.64 4.64 20.71
N PRO A 131 15.52 3.79 20.14
CA PRO A 131 16.43 4.24 19.08
C PRO A 131 15.71 4.77 17.83
N GLN A 132 14.55 4.22 17.48
CA GLN A 132 13.74 4.70 16.35
C GLN A 132 13.11 6.05 16.68
N ILE A 133 12.50 6.21 17.87
CA ILE A 133 11.93 7.48 18.32
C ILE A 133 12.98 8.59 18.32
N GLY A 134 14.15 8.35 18.92
CA GLY A 134 15.25 9.31 18.93
C GLY A 134 15.75 9.67 17.54
N ALA A 135 15.88 8.68 16.65
CA ALA A 135 16.25 8.92 15.26
C ALA A 135 15.19 9.76 14.53
N ILE A 136 13.90 9.46 14.73
CA ILE A 136 12.82 10.20 14.07
C ILE A 136 12.85 11.67 14.48
N HIS A 137 12.93 11.97 15.78
CA HIS A 137 13.03 13.36 16.25
C HIS A 137 14.26 14.09 15.69
N SER A 138 15.41 13.41 15.65
CA SER A 138 16.65 13.98 15.11
C SER A 138 16.53 14.31 13.62
N ILE A 139 15.97 13.39 12.83
CA ILE A 139 15.75 13.59 11.39
C ILE A 139 14.74 14.70 11.13
N LEU A 140 13.61 14.74 11.85
CA LEU A 140 12.63 15.81 11.69
C LEU A 140 13.20 17.19 12.06
N GLY A 141 14.02 17.25 13.11
CA GLY A 141 14.76 18.46 13.47
C GLY A 141 15.72 18.89 12.37
N HIS A 142 16.45 17.95 11.76
CA HIS A 142 17.33 18.22 10.62
C HIS A 142 16.56 18.75 9.42
N LEU A 143 15.52 18.04 8.96
CA LEU A 143 14.73 18.39 7.78
C LEU A 143 13.99 19.74 7.91
N THR A 144 13.78 20.23 9.13
CA THR A 144 13.17 21.55 9.36
C THR A 144 14.18 22.69 9.22
N ASN A 145 15.46 22.44 9.50
CA ASN A 145 16.47 23.48 9.67
C ASN A 145 17.59 23.44 8.62
N ALA A 146 17.75 22.33 7.90
CA ALA A 146 18.86 22.11 7.00
C ALA A 146 18.48 21.23 5.81
N ASN A 147 19.21 21.42 4.70
CA ASN A 147 19.05 20.68 3.44
C ASN A 147 20.33 19.93 3.05
N ASP A 148 21.34 19.92 3.91
CA ASP A 148 22.58 19.18 3.71
C ASP A 148 22.39 17.69 4.02
N ILE A 149 23.35 16.89 3.54
CA ILE A 149 23.34 15.45 3.66
C ILE A 149 23.53 15.06 5.13
N ALA A 150 22.61 14.25 5.66
CA ALA A 150 22.71 13.69 7.01
C ALA A 150 23.03 12.19 6.96
N THR A 151 23.75 11.69 7.97
CA THR A 151 23.98 10.26 8.18
C THR A 151 23.28 9.79 9.44
N VAL A 152 22.37 8.82 9.27
CA VAL A 152 21.64 8.20 10.38
C VAL A 152 22.21 6.82 10.65
N VAL A 153 22.76 6.61 11.85
CA VAL A 153 23.35 5.33 12.25
C VAL A 153 22.36 4.59 13.16
N LEU A 154 21.86 3.47 12.65
CA LEU A 154 20.99 2.55 13.39
C LEU A 154 21.55 1.12 13.28
N PRO A 155 21.87 0.44 14.40
CA PRO A 155 22.37 -0.94 14.37
C PRO A 155 21.46 -1.92 13.63
N THR A 156 21.98 -3.09 13.27
CA THR A 156 21.13 -4.15 12.68
C THR A 156 20.10 -4.61 13.72
N GLY A 157 18.88 -4.87 13.25
CA GLY A 157 17.79 -5.29 14.12
C GLY A 157 17.07 -4.16 14.85
N THR A 158 17.49 -2.89 14.79
CA THR A 158 16.80 -1.77 15.46
C THR A 158 15.65 -1.15 14.64
N GLY A 159 15.27 -1.76 13.51
CA GLY A 159 14.12 -1.33 12.71
C GLY A 159 14.37 -0.07 11.87
N LYS A 160 15.44 -0.10 11.06
CA LYS A 160 15.77 0.94 10.06
C LYS A 160 14.60 1.20 9.10
N THR A 161 13.96 0.14 8.61
CA THR A 161 12.85 0.24 7.65
C THR A 161 11.65 0.95 8.25
N GLU A 162 11.25 0.57 9.47
CA GLU A 162 10.15 1.22 10.20
C GLU A 162 10.48 2.68 10.53
N THR A 163 11.74 3.01 10.78
CA THR A 163 12.19 4.41 10.93
C THR A 163 12.00 5.19 9.61
N MET A 164 12.40 4.64 8.47
CA MET A 164 12.23 5.28 7.16
C MET A 164 10.75 5.49 6.81
N MET A 165 9.89 4.48 7.04
CA MET A 165 8.44 4.60 6.84
C MET A 165 7.82 5.63 7.80
N SER A 166 8.31 5.70 9.03
CA SER A 166 7.85 6.70 10.00
C SER A 166 8.17 8.11 9.53
N ILE A 167 9.38 8.35 9.00
CA ILE A 167 9.78 9.65 8.45
C ILE A 167 8.96 10.03 7.22
N LEU A 168 8.72 9.09 6.30
CA LEU A 168 7.86 9.33 5.12
C LEU A 168 6.53 9.98 5.51
N VAL A 169 5.89 9.45 6.56
CA VAL A 169 4.58 9.89 7.02
C VAL A 169 4.67 11.10 7.95
N ALA A 170 5.56 11.07 8.95
CA ALA A 170 5.69 12.13 9.95
C ALA A 170 6.14 13.46 9.33
N ASN A 171 7.11 13.41 8.40
CA ASN A 171 7.55 14.58 7.64
C ASN A 171 6.64 14.90 6.45
N ARG A 172 5.72 13.98 6.11
CA ARG A 172 4.88 14.04 4.91
C ARG A 172 5.68 14.25 3.63
N CYS A 173 6.73 13.45 3.43
CA CYS A 173 7.57 13.55 2.24
C CYS A 173 6.72 13.33 0.99
N GLU A 174 6.76 14.26 0.04
CA GLU A 174 5.99 14.14 -1.21
C GLU A 174 6.46 12.95 -2.05
N LYS A 175 7.78 12.79 -2.16
CA LYS A 175 8.45 11.68 -2.82
C LYS A 175 9.64 11.18 -2.01
N LEU A 176 9.89 9.88 -2.02
CA LEU A 176 11.03 9.22 -1.40
C LEU A 176 11.66 8.22 -2.36
N LEU A 177 12.97 8.36 -2.63
CA LEU A 177 13.76 7.35 -3.33
C LEU A 177 14.60 6.55 -2.33
N VAL A 178 14.50 5.23 -2.38
CA VAL A 178 15.28 4.31 -1.56
C VAL A 178 16.13 3.42 -2.46
N THR A 179 17.44 3.51 -2.30
CA THR A 179 18.39 2.65 -3.02
C THR A 179 18.91 1.53 -2.13
N VAL A 180 18.92 0.31 -2.65
CA VAL A 180 19.38 -0.90 -1.96
C VAL A 180 20.41 -1.67 -2.80
N PRO A 181 21.25 -2.53 -2.20
CA PRO A 181 22.29 -3.22 -2.96
C PRO A 181 21.78 -4.44 -3.75
N SER A 182 20.53 -4.87 -3.59
CA SER A 182 20.05 -6.10 -4.25
C SER A 182 18.54 -6.15 -4.51
N ASP A 183 18.18 -6.96 -5.50
CA ASP A 183 16.79 -7.26 -5.88
C ASP A 183 15.93 -7.84 -4.73
N PRO A 184 16.41 -8.81 -3.92
CA PRO A 184 15.66 -9.31 -2.77
C PRO A 184 15.35 -8.21 -1.75
N LEU A 185 16.31 -7.34 -1.43
CA LEU A 185 16.10 -6.23 -0.51
C LEU A 185 15.12 -5.20 -1.09
N ARG A 186 15.17 -4.95 -2.41
CA ARG A 186 14.24 -4.05 -3.09
C ARG A 186 12.80 -4.54 -2.91
N ASN A 187 12.56 -5.83 -3.16
CA ASN A 187 11.24 -6.43 -3.01
C ASN A 187 10.78 -6.47 -1.55
N GLN A 188 11.70 -6.75 -0.61
CA GLN A 188 11.39 -6.76 0.82
C GLN A 188 10.93 -5.37 1.31
N LEU A 189 11.68 -4.32 0.96
CA LEU A 189 11.31 -2.95 1.33
C LEU A 189 10.03 -2.52 0.60
N ALA A 190 9.85 -2.88 -0.67
CA ALA A 190 8.64 -2.53 -1.42
C ALA A 190 7.39 -3.08 -0.74
N ASN A 191 7.43 -4.34 -0.31
CA ASN A 191 6.34 -4.96 0.44
C ASN A 191 6.10 -4.22 1.77
N LYS A 192 7.15 -3.88 2.53
CA LYS A 192 7.02 -3.14 3.80
C LYS A 192 6.39 -1.77 3.60
N PHE A 193 6.87 -0.98 2.64
CA PHE A 193 6.29 0.33 2.33
C PHE A 193 4.84 0.22 1.87
N SER A 194 4.50 -0.78 1.04
CA SER A 194 3.15 -0.91 0.46
C SER A 194 2.04 -1.15 1.48
N ASN A 195 2.36 -1.74 2.64
CA ASN A 195 1.39 -2.07 3.68
C ASN A 195 1.67 -1.40 5.02
N PHE A 196 2.73 -0.59 5.11
CA PHE A 196 3.23 0.05 6.34
C PHE A 196 3.54 -0.89 7.53
N GLY A 197 3.28 -2.19 7.42
CA GLY A 197 3.55 -3.21 8.44
C GLY A 197 3.13 -2.79 9.85
N LEU A 198 4.12 -2.80 10.75
CA LEU A 198 3.98 -2.46 12.17
C LEU A 198 3.26 -1.12 12.39
N LEU A 199 3.47 -0.14 11.50
CA LEU A 199 2.91 1.20 11.69
C LEU A 199 1.38 1.17 11.68
N LYS A 200 0.78 0.31 10.85
CA LYS A 200 -0.68 0.15 10.74
C LYS A 200 -1.27 -0.88 11.70
N GLN A 201 -0.44 -1.59 12.46
CA GLN A 201 -0.90 -2.62 13.38
C GLN A 201 -1.59 -1.99 14.59
N LEU A 202 -2.81 -2.44 14.87
CA LEU A 202 -3.56 -2.06 16.06
C LEU A 202 -3.04 -2.84 17.27
N ASP A 203 -2.92 -2.16 18.41
CA ASP A 203 -2.70 -2.79 19.71
C ASP A 203 -4.03 -3.26 20.35
N LYS A 204 -3.92 -3.80 21.56
CA LYS A 204 -5.06 -4.27 22.39
C LYS A 204 -6.12 -3.19 22.66
N ASN A 205 -5.76 -1.91 22.54
CA ASN A 205 -6.63 -0.76 22.81
C ASN A 205 -7.13 -0.09 21.51
N GLY A 206 -6.89 -0.71 20.34
CA GLY A 206 -7.27 -0.15 19.05
C GLY A 206 -6.42 1.04 18.61
N LYS A 207 -5.22 1.23 19.18
CA LYS A 207 -4.28 2.30 18.81
C LYS A 207 -3.15 1.76 17.95
N SER A 208 -2.71 2.56 16.99
CA SER A 208 -1.61 2.25 16.06
C SER A 208 -0.60 3.41 16.01
N ILE A 209 0.62 3.14 15.54
CA ILE A 209 1.63 4.19 15.29
C ILE A 209 1.13 5.13 14.18
N LEU A 210 0.47 4.56 13.16
CA LEU A 210 -0.15 5.28 12.07
C LEU A 210 -1.65 5.00 12.04
N ASP A 211 -2.44 6.05 12.22
CA ASP A 211 -3.90 6.00 12.21
C ASP A 211 -4.46 5.30 10.96
N GLN A 212 -5.55 4.56 11.11
CA GLN A 212 -6.17 3.79 10.02
C GLN A 212 -6.67 4.68 8.87
N THR A 213 -6.98 5.94 9.12
CA THR A 213 -7.38 6.94 8.11
C THR A 213 -6.26 7.34 7.15
N ALA A 214 -4.99 7.15 7.52
CA ALA A 214 -3.86 7.44 6.64
C ALA A 214 -3.84 6.49 5.44
N LYS A 215 -3.79 7.00 4.21
CA LYS A 215 -3.69 6.15 3.01
C LYS A 215 -2.31 5.52 2.92
N TYR A 216 -2.22 4.31 2.35
CA TYR A 216 -0.94 3.68 2.01
C TYR A 216 -0.22 4.49 0.91
N PRO A 217 1.11 4.39 0.76
CA PRO A 217 1.83 5.05 -0.31
C PRO A 217 1.68 4.26 -1.62
N LYS A 218 1.73 4.95 -2.75
CA LYS A 218 2.04 4.31 -4.03
C LYS A 218 3.54 3.98 -4.07
N VAL A 219 3.86 2.70 -4.25
CA VAL A 219 5.24 2.21 -4.23
C VAL A 219 5.66 1.78 -5.64
N GLY A 220 6.61 2.51 -6.21
CA GLY A 220 7.31 2.16 -7.44
C GLY A 220 8.48 1.22 -7.17
N ILE A 221 8.54 0.11 -7.89
CA ILE A 221 9.61 -0.86 -7.88
C ILE A 221 10.37 -0.74 -9.20
N LEU A 222 11.56 -0.15 -9.15
CA LEU A 222 12.41 0.02 -10.32
C LEU A 222 13.20 -1.28 -10.58
N GLN A 223 12.89 -1.95 -11.68
CA GLN A 223 13.49 -3.22 -12.10
C GLN A 223 14.29 -3.09 -13.39
N THR A 224 14.08 -2.01 -14.14
CA THR A 224 14.76 -1.68 -15.38
C THR A 224 14.87 -0.17 -15.54
N GLY A 225 15.84 0.29 -16.34
CA GLY A 225 15.89 1.68 -16.78
C GLY A 225 14.70 2.03 -17.69
N PHE A 226 14.47 3.33 -17.86
CA PHE A 226 13.44 3.86 -18.75
C PHE A 226 14.00 4.00 -20.18
N LYS A 227 13.15 4.22 -21.19
CA LYS A 227 13.58 4.54 -22.57
C LYS A 227 13.52 6.03 -22.91
N THR A 228 12.69 6.79 -22.22
CA THR A 228 12.55 8.24 -22.40
C THR A 228 12.43 8.95 -21.06
N VAL A 229 12.74 10.24 -21.05
CA VAL A 229 12.51 11.12 -19.89
C VAL A 229 11.01 11.16 -19.53
N GLU A 230 10.13 11.20 -20.52
CA GLU A 230 8.67 11.19 -20.31
C GLU A 230 8.18 9.92 -19.58
N GLU A 231 8.72 8.75 -19.92
CA GLU A 231 8.39 7.49 -19.22
C GLU A 231 8.86 7.53 -17.76
N LEU A 232 10.04 8.12 -17.51
CA LEU A 232 10.60 8.31 -16.18
C LEU A 232 9.74 9.26 -15.35
N GLU A 233 9.42 10.44 -15.88
CA GLU A 233 8.60 11.45 -15.21
C GLU A 233 7.21 10.89 -14.89
N THR A 234 6.56 10.26 -15.87
CA THR A 234 5.25 9.60 -15.70
C THR A 234 5.28 8.55 -14.60
N PHE A 235 6.35 7.76 -14.49
CA PHE A 235 6.50 6.78 -13.43
C PHE A 235 6.71 7.44 -12.06
N PHE A 236 7.59 8.43 -11.99
CA PHE A 236 7.96 9.10 -10.74
C PHE A 236 6.81 9.95 -10.18
N ASP A 237 5.98 10.56 -11.04
CA ASP A 237 4.83 11.38 -10.63
C ASP A 237 3.68 10.56 -10.06
N GLN A 238 3.66 9.26 -10.34
CA GLN A 238 2.67 8.34 -9.80
C GLN A 238 3.09 7.68 -8.49
N CYS A 239 4.32 7.90 -8.02
CA CYS A 239 4.85 7.23 -6.84
C CYS A 239 5.03 8.19 -5.65
N ASN A 240 4.66 7.75 -4.46
CA ASN A 240 5.11 8.37 -3.21
C ASN A 240 6.50 7.85 -2.82
N VAL A 241 6.76 6.56 -3.05
CA VAL A 241 8.02 5.89 -2.72
C VAL A 241 8.51 5.13 -3.94
N ILE A 242 9.79 5.23 -4.25
CA ILE A 242 10.45 4.47 -5.31
C ILE A 242 11.58 3.69 -4.69
N ILE A 243 11.70 2.42 -5.04
CA ILE A 243 12.75 1.55 -4.52
C ILE A 243 13.52 0.96 -5.69
N SER A 244 14.84 1.13 -5.67
CA SER A 244 15.72 0.77 -6.77
C SER A 244 17.02 0.15 -6.27
N THR A 245 17.76 -0.49 -7.18
CA THR A 245 19.16 -0.85 -6.93
C THR A 245 20.10 0.26 -7.39
N MET A 246 21.29 0.33 -6.79
CA MET A 246 22.30 1.34 -7.15
C MET A 246 22.62 1.33 -8.65
N ASP A 247 22.77 0.14 -9.25
CA ASP A 247 23.11 0.00 -10.68
C ASP A 247 22.06 0.61 -11.61
N LEU A 248 20.78 0.57 -11.23
CA LEU A 248 19.68 1.13 -12.02
C LEU A 248 19.59 2.65 -11.88
N VAL A 249 19.92 3.19 -10.70
CA VAL A 249 19.97 4.65 -10.48
C VAL A 249 21.22 5.25 -11.10
N ALA A 250 22.35 4.54 -11.08
CA ALA A 250 23.60 4.94 -11.71
C ALA A 250 23.64 4.69 -13.22
N GLY A 251 22.64 3.98 -13.76
CA GLY A 251 22.47 3.79 -15.21
C GLY A 251 22.39 5.12 -15.94
N ARG A 252 23.06 5.22 -17.09
CA ARG A 252 23.32 6.49 -17.79
C ARG A 252 22.05 7.34 -17.99
N PRO A 253 22.16 8.67 -17.87
CA PRO A 253 21.09 9.59 -18.28
C PRO A 253 20.77 9.40 -19.77
N PHE A 254 19.57 9.80 -20.17
CA PHE A 254 19.11 9.89 -21.56
C PHE A 254 19.93 10.82 -22.46
N GLU A 255 20.95 11.48 -21.92
CA GLU A 255 21.85 12.37 -22.63
C GLU A 255 23.22 11.72 -22.83
N GLN A 256 23.27 10.82 -23.82
CA GLN A 256 24.42 10.65 -24.71
C GLN A 256 23.92 10.53 -26.16
N LEU A 257 23.03 11.45 -26.56
CA LEU A 257 22.64 11.68 -27.95
C LEU A 257 23.07 13.05 -28.49
N GLU A 258 23.82 13.85 -27.72
CA GLU A 258 24.56 15.00 -28.25
C GLU A 258 26.00 15.02 -27.73
N LYS A 259 26.86 14.25 -28.40
CA LYS A 259 28.17 14.66 -28.98
C LYS A 259 28.90 13.44 -29.52
#